data_AF-A0A840WN08-F1
#
_entry.id   AF-A0A840WN08-F1
#
_cell.length_a   1.000
_cell.length_b   1.000
_cell.length_c   1.000
_cell.angle_alpha   90.00
_cell.angle_beta   90.00
_cell.angle_gamma   90.00
#
_symmetry.space_group_name_H-M   'P 1'
#
loop_
_entity.id
_entity.type
_entity.pdbx_description
1 polymer ?
#
loop_
_entity_poly.entity_id
_entity_poly.type
_entity_poly.pdbx_seq_one_letter_code
_entity_poly.pdbx_strand_id
1 'polypeptide(L)' 'MRTTLAALLLIGLAACGTSTGDRAASGGLIGTAGAVAVGGALFPAVAIGAGVGALTDSDELNLGRPIWE' A
#
# COMPACT_ATOMS: atom_id res chain seq x y z
N MET A 1 -9.10 -3.57 -17.81
CA MET A 1 -9.01 -2.13 -17.45
C MET A 1 -10.12 -1.67 -16.49
N ARG A 2 -11.40 -1.98 -16.70
CA ARG A 2 -12.48 -1.58 -15.76
C ARG A 2 -12.37 -2.25 -14.37
N THR A 3 -11.93 -3.51 -14.32
CA THR A 3 -11.76 -4.28 -13.08
C THR A 3 -10.50 -3.91 -12.29
N THR A 4 -9.40 -3.55 -12.96
CA THR A 4 -8.15 -3.11 -12.33
C THR A 4 -8.29 -1.74 -11.65
N LEU A 5 -9.10 -0.84 -12.21
CA LEU A 5 -9.38 0.46 -11.60
C LEU A 5 -10.22 0.30 -10.32
N ALA A 6 -11.20 -0.60 -10.33
CA ALA A 6 -11.99 -0.94 -9.15
C ALA A 6 -11.13 -1.58 -8.06
N ALA A 7 -10.20 -2.47 -8.41
CA ALA A 7 -9.24 -3.04 -7.46
C ALA A 7 -8.32 -1.97 -6.84
N LEU A 8 -7.82 -1.01 -7.63
CA LEU A 8 -7.04 0.11 -7.11
C LEU A 8 -7.84 1.01 -6.16
N LEU A 9 -9.11 1.29 -6.51
CA LEU A 9 -10.01 2.07 -5.65
C LEU A 9 -10.35 1.34 -4.36
N LEU A 10 -10.55 0.03 -4.43
CA LEU A 10 -10.80 -0.83 -3.26
C LEU A 10 -9.56 -0.92 -2.38
N ILE A 11 -8.36 -1.06 -2.95
CA ILE A 11 -7.07 -1.04 -2.22
C ILE A 11 -6.79 0.35 -1.63
N GLY A 12 -7.18 1.43 -2.31
CA GLY A 12 -7.08 2.80 -1.78
C GLY A 12 -8.05 3.10 -0.64
N LEU A 13 -9.18 2.38 -0.56
CA LEU A 13 -10.14 2.44 0.55
C LEU A 13 -9.76 1.53 1.72
N ALA A 14 -8.98 0.50 1.41
CA ALA A 14 -8.47 -0.55 2.27
C ALA A 14 -7.17 -0.16 2.99
N ALA A 15 -6.28 0.52 2.26
CA ALA A 15 -5.07 1.13 2.79
C ALA A 15 -5.53 2.17 3.80
N CYS A 16 -5.49 1.75 5.06
CA CYS A 16 -6.15 2.40 6.16
C CYS A 16 -5.30 1.97 7.35
N GLY A 17 -4.27 2.75 7.71
CA GLY A 17 -3.23 2.35 8.66
C GLY A 17 -3.00 3.37 9.76
N THR A 18 -3.56 3.10 10.94
CA THR A 18 -3.22 3.80 12.20
C THR A 18 -2.02 3.16 12.90
N SER A 19 -1.71 1.91 12.59
CA SER A 19 -0.58 1.16 13.13
C SER A 19 0.55 0.99 12.10
N THR A 20 1.79 0.84 12.58
CA THR A 20 2.98 0.65 11.72
C THR A 20 2.87 -0.58 10.80
N GLY A 21 2.23 -1.66 11.27
CA GLY A 21 2.04 -2.89 10.49
C GLY A 21 1.10 -2.68 9.30
N ASP A 22 0.00 -1.95 9.50
CA ASP A 22 -0.96 -1.65 8.45
C ASP A 22 -0.36 -0.73 7.39
N ARG A 23 0.45 0.26 7.81
CA ARG A 23 1.18 1.13 6.89
C ARG A 23 2.23 0.35 6.10
N ALA A 24 2.97 -0.56 6.72
CA ALA A 24 3.94 -1.40 6.04
C ALA A 24 3.28 -2.35 5.02
N ALA A 25 2.19 -3.02 5.39
CA ALA A 25 1.46 -3.90 4.48
C ALA A 25 0.87 -3.11 3.30
N SER A 26 0.24 -1.96 3.58
CA SER A 26 -0.34 -1.08 2.57
C SER A 26 0.73 -0.52 1.63
N GLY A 27 1.85 -0.06 2.18
CA GLY A 27 2.98 0.45 1.41
C GLY A 27 3.56 -0.62 0.48
N GLY A 28 3.69 -1.87 0.94
CA GLY A 28 4.16 -2.98 0.09
C GLY A 28 3.19 -3.31 -1.05
N LEU A 29 1.88 -3.24 -0.80
CA LEU A 29 0.85 -3.41 -1.82
C LEU A 29 0.84 -2.26 -2.84
N ILE A 30 1.02 -1.02 -2.39
CA ILE A 30 1.14 0.14 -3.30
C ILE A 30 2.42 0.02 -4.13
N GLY A 31 3.53 -0.38 -3.52
CA GLY A 31 4.80 -0.62 -4.21
C GLY A 31 4.67 -1.68 -5.31
N THR A 32 4.00 -2.80 -5.03
CA THR A 32 3.73 -3.83 -6.05
C THR A 32 2.81 -3.33 -7.15
N ALA A 33 1.73 -2.63 -6.81
CA ALA A 33 0.83 -2.07 -7.80
C ALA A 33 1.56 -1.09 -8.74
N GLY A 34 2.43 -0.23 -8.18
CA GLY A 34 3.29 0.67 -8.93
C GLY A 34 4.25 -0.07 -9.85
N ALA A 35 4.94 -1.10 -9.35
CA ALA A 35 5.85 -1.91 -10.15
C ALA A 35 5.13 -2.64 -11.29
N VAL A 36 3.96 -3.23 -11.04
CA VAL A 36 3.14 -3.85 -12.11
C VAL A 36 2.76 -2.82 -13.17
N ALA A 37 2.40 -1.60 -12.77
CA ALA A 37 1.99 -0.55 -13.70
C ALA A 37 3.12 -0.07 -14.62
N VAL A 38 4.37 -0.05 -14.12
CA VAL A 38 5.55 0.43 -14.88
C VAL A 38 6.46 -0.70 -15.40
N GLY A 39 6.09 -1.96 -15.22
CA GLY A 39 6.92 -3.12 -15.59
C GLY A 39 8.16 -3.32 -14.73
N GLY A 40 8.15 -2.82 -13.49
CA GLY A 40 9.25 -2.92 -12.53
C GLY A 40 9.28 -4.26 -11.77
N ALA A 41 10.41 -4.51 -11.10
CA ALA A 41 10.59 -5.73 -10.31
C ALA A 41 9.74 -5.71 -9.03
N LEU A 42 8.95 -6.78 -8.82
CA LEU A 42 7.97 -6.85 -7.73
C LEU A 42 8.62 -6.90 -6.34
N PHE A 43 9.65 -7.74 -6.16
CA PHE A 43 10.28 -7.96 -4.86
C PHE A 43 10.89 -6.68 -4.25
N PRO A 44 11.72 -5.91 -4.98
CA PRO A 44 12.23 -4.64 -4.44
C PRO A 44 11.11 -3.62 -4.24
N ALA A 45 10.06 -3.63 -5.07
CA ALA A 45 8.96 -2.69 -4.93
C ALA A 45 8.06 -2.98 -3.72
N VAL A 46 7.80 -4.26 -3.40
CA VAL A 46 7.21 -4.68 -2.11
C VAL A 46 8.05 -4.13 -0.96
N ALA A 47 9.36 -4.41 -0.98
CA ALA A 47 10.24 -4.12 0.14
C ALA A 47 10.39 -2.61 0.37
N ILE A 48 10.56 -1.83 -0.70
CA ILE A 48 10.64 -0.37 -0.64
C ILE A 48 9.31 0.21 -0.17
N GLY A 49 8.20 -0.24 -0.75
CA GLY A 49 6.87 0.23 -0.37
C GLY A 49 6.55 -0.07 1.09
N ALA A 50 6.85 -1.30 1.55
CA ALA A 50 6.64 -1.69 2.93
C ALA A 50 7.59 -0.98 3.89
N GLY A 51 8.84 -0.76 3.48
CA GLY A 51 9.82 0.01 4.24
C GLY A 51 9.36 1.46 4.43
N VAL A 52 8.89 2.12 3.38
CA VAL A 52 8.33 3.48 3.46
C VAL A 52 7.12 3.50 4.40
N GLY A 53 6.20 2.54 4.27
CA GLY A 53 5.07 2.44 5.19
C GLY A 53 5.47 2.19 6.66
N ALA A 54 6.51 1.41 6.90
CA ALA A 54 7.00 1.13 8.25
C ALA A 54 7.79 2.29 8.87
N LEU A 55 8.47 3.08 8.04
CA LEU A 55 9.32 4.20 8.46
C LEU A 55 8.55 5.51 8.65
N THR A 56 7.28 5.56 8.23
CA THR A 56 6.46 6.76 8.31
C THR A 56 5.42 6.64 9.43
N ASP A 57 5.26 7.72 10.18
CA ASP A 57 4.32 7.79 11.28
C ASP A 57 2.87 8.00 10.82
N SER A 58 1.92 7.67 11.70
CA SER A 58 0.48 7.85 11.42
C SER A 58 0.14 9.28 11.02
N ASP A 59 0.88 10.26 11.52
CA ASP A 59 0.60 11.68 11.29
C ASP A 59 1.18 12.17 9.95
N GLU A 60 2.21 11.50 9.45
CA GLU A 60 2.81 11.75 8.14
C GLU A 60 2.11 10.96 7.04
N LEU A 61 1.55 9.79 7.39
CA LEU A 61 0.92 8.88 6.44
C LEU A 61 -0.24 8.15 7.09
N ASN A 62 -1.30 8.91 7.36
CA ASN A 62 -2.57 8.38 7.87
C ASN A 62 -3.41 7.87 6.71
N LEU A 63 -3.51 6.55 6.60
CA LEU A 63 -4.36 5.97 5.59
C LEU A 63 -5.79 5.71 6.15
N GLY A 64 -5.98 5.68 7.49
CA GLY A 64 -7.25 5.40 8.20
C GLY A 64 -7.29 4.07 9.01
N ARG A 65 -8.45 3.42 9.23
CA ARG A 65 -8.57 2.08 9.86
C ARG A 65 -8.91 0.94 8.87
N PRO A 66 -8.17 -0.17 8.85
CA PRO A 66 -8.34 -1.22 7.84
C PRO A 66 -9.60 -2.05 8.11
N ILE A 67 -10.17 -2.65 7.05
CA ILE A 67 -11.36 -3.50 7.16
C ILE A 67 -11.03 -4.96 7.56
N TRP A 68 -9.76 -5.35 7.50
CA TRP A 68 -9.29 -6.72 7.78
C TRP A 68 -8.70 -6.90 9.18
N GLU A 69 -9.19 -6.13 10.16
CA GLU A 69 -8.91 -6.40 11.58
C GLU A 69 -9.31 -7.83 11.99
#